data_AF-A0AAN6G149-F1
#
_entry.id   AF-A0AAN6G149-F1
#
_cell.length_a   1.000
_cell.length_b   1.000
_cell.length_c   1.000
_cell.angle_alpha   90.00
_cell.angle_beta   90.00
_cell.angle_gamma   90.00
#
_symmetry.space_group_name_H-M   'P 1'
#
loop_
_entity.id
_entity.type
_entity.pdbx_description
1 polymer ?
#
loop_
_entity_poly.entity_id
_entity_poly.type
_entity_poly.pdbx_seq_one_letter_code
_entity_poly.pdbx_strand_id
1 'polypeptide(L)'
;MVVEVDDVDDENLLEHFPACNEFIQRGLEGGGGVFVHCVMGKSRSSTVMSAFLMHRDGLTREEALSQIQQARPICEPNEGFWKQLELYHDMATPQNVDEHPAYQRWLYQREIELSRACGQAPEAEKIRFEDEHVHAQAETDFEMRCRKCRHVLALRIQAHPSNRP
;
A
#
# COMPACT_ATOMS: atom_id res chain seq x y z
N MET A 1 21.39 1.43 -0.75
CA MET A 1 20.05 2.04 -0.61
C MET A 1 19.93 2.55 0.82
N VAL A 2 19.32 3.72 1.01
CA VAL A 2 19.03 4.30 2.32
C VAL A 2 17.55 4.67 2.31
N VAL A 3 16.86 4.35 3.40
CA VAL A 3 15.45 4.71 3.64
C VAL A 3 15.44 5.58 4.89
N GLU A 4 15.01 6.83 4.74
CA GLU A 4 14.98 7.82 5.83
C GLU A 4 13.65 7.71 6.56
N VAL A 5 13.62 6.87 7.60
CA VAL A 5 12.43 6.62 8.43
C VAL A 5 12.83 6.51 9.91
N ASP A 6 12.10 7.22 10.77
CA ASP A 6 12.26 7.16 12.22
C ASP A 6 11.58 5.93 12.83
N ASP A 7 11.99 5.55 14.04
CA ASP A 7 11.49 4.35 14.73
C ASP A 7 10.32 4.68 15.66
N VAL A 8 9.24 5.20 15.07
CA VAL A 8 8.01 5.60 15.78
C VAL A 8 6.79 4.99 15.09
N ASP A 9 5.69 4.83 15.83
CA ASP A 9 4.53 4.06 15.40
C ASP A 9 3.72 4.73 14.28
N ASP A 10 3.86 6.05 14.11
CA ASP A 10 3.16 6.81 13.10
C ASP A 10 3.95 6.92 11.79
N GLU A 11 5.20 6.47 11.70
CA GLU A 11 5.98 6.50 10.46
C GLU A 11 5.49 5.50 9.40
N ASN A 12 5.64 5.84 8.11
CA ASN A 12 5.19 5.00 6.99
C ASN A 12 6.37 4.27 6.33
N LEU A 13 6.65 3.05 6.78
CA LEU A 13 7.69 2.22 6.17
C LEU A 13 7.14 1.33 5.04
N LEU A 14 5.83 1.09 5.03
CA LEU A 14 5.10 0.25 4.08
C LEU A 14 5.30 0.64 2.62
N GLU A 15 5.33 1.95 2.31
CA GLU A 15 5.59 2.47 0.95
C GLU A 15 6.95 2.02 0.40
N HIS A 16 7.92 1.76 1.28
CA HIS A 16 9.27 1.40 0.89
C HIS A 16 9.49 -0.10 0.73
N PHE A 17 8.55 -0.94 1.13
CA PHE A 17 8.73 -2.40 1.09
C PHE A 17 9.06 -2.93 -0.31
N PRO A 18 8.36 -2.53 -1.41
CA PRO A 18 8.69 -3.06 -2.73
C PRO A 18 10.11 -2.72 -3.19
N ALA A 19 10.53 -1.47 -3.02
CA ALA A 19 11.88 -1.03 -3.37
C ALA A 19 12.94 -1.75 -2.53
N CYS A 20 12.67 -1.97 -1.24
CA CYS A 20 13.57 -2.71 -0.36
C CYS A 20 13.69 -4.18 -0.76
N ASN A 21 12.56 -4.83 -1.05
CA ASN A 21 12.53 -6.22 -1.48
C ASN A 21 13.30 -6.42 -2.77
N GLU A 22 13.11 -5.52 -3.74
CA GLU A 22 13.84 -5.54 -5.01
C GLU A 22 15.35 -5.36 -4.80
N PHE A 23 15.75 -4.41 -3.94
CA PHE A 23 17.16 -4.20 -3.61
C PHE A 23 17.81 -5.45 -2.97
N ILE A 24 17.12 -6.07 -2.02
CA ILE A 24 17.61 -7.29 -1.35
C ILE A 24 17.70 -8.44 -2.37
N GLN A 25 16.64 -8.66 -3.15
CA GLN A 25 16.59 -9.74 -4.14
C GLN A 25 17.71 -9.62 -5.17
N ARG A 26 17.91 -8.43 -5.75
CA ARG A 26 19.00 -8.17 -6.70
C ARG A 26 20.38 -8.45 -6.12
N GLY A 27 20.61 -8.05 -4.86
CA GLY A 27 21.89 -8.29 -4.19
C GLY A 27 22.19 -9.77 -4.00
N LEU A 28 21.17 -10.58 -3.71
CA LEU A 28 21.28 -12.04 -3.56
C LEU A 28 21.47 -12.73 -4.91
N GLU A 29 20.70 -12.34 -5.94
CA GLU A 29 20.80 -12.91 -7.30
C GLU A 29 22.15 -12.59 -7.97
N GLY A 30 22.77 -11.47 -7.61
CA GLY A 30 24.13 -11.12 -8.03
C GLY A 30 25.23 -12.01 -7.44
N GLY A 31 24.89 -13.02 -6.64
CA GLY A 31 25.85 -13.90 -5.95
C GLY A 31 26.55 -13.24 -4.76
N GLY A 32 26.06 -12.08 -4.32
CA GLY A 32 26.57 -11.34 -3.17
C GLY A 32 25.81 -11.63 -1.88
N GLY A 33 26.08 -10.80 -0.87
CA GLY A 33 25.30 -10.73 0.37
C GLY A 33 24.74 -9.33 0.58
N VAL A 34 23.61 -9.23 1.28
CA VAL A 34 22.98 -7.96 1.62
C VAL A 34 22.97 -7.79 3.13
N PHE A 35 23.48 -6.65 3.61
CA PHE A 35 23.43 -6.29 5.01
C PHE A 35 22.35 -5.22 5.22
N VAL A 36 21.32 -5.56 5.99
CA VAL A 36 20.23 -4.66 6.36
C VAL A 36 20.38 -4.29 7.83
N HIS A 37 20.46 -2.98 8.11
CA HIS A 37 20.64 -2.49 9.48
C HIS A 37 19.78 -1.26 9.77
N CYS A 38 19.53 -1.02 11.04
CA CYS A 38 19.04 0.25 11.58
C CYS A 38 19.93 0.63 12.77
N VAL A 39 19.48 1.52 13.65
CA VAL A 39 20.27 1.96 14.81
C VAL A 39 20.58 0.79 15.77
N MET A 40 19.55 0.06 16.20
CA MET A 40 19.71 -1.06 17.16
C MET A 40 19.71 -2.44 16.48
N GLY A 41 19.34 -2.51 15.20
CA GLY A 41 19.02 -3.77 14.54
C GLY A 41 17.88 -4.52 15.24
N LYS A 42 16.85 -3.78 15.68
CA LYS A 42 15.71 -4.27 16.48
C LYS A 42 14.37 -4.11 15.77
N SER A 43 14.02 -2.92 15.30
CA SER A 43 12.68 -2.61 14.76
C SER A 43 12.72 -2.36 13.24
N ARG A 44 13.06 -1.17 12.75
CA ARG A 44 13.10 -0.84 11.30
C ARG A 44 13.72 -1.91 10.39
N SER A 45 14.93 -2.37 10.73
CA SER A 45 15.62 -3.38 9.91
C SER A 45 14.94 -4.75 9.96
N SER A 46 14.38 -5.15 11.11
CA SER A 46 13.63 -6.41 11.18
C SER A 46 12.32 -6.30 10.43
N THR A 47 11.66 -5.14 10.45
CA THR A 47 10.44 -4.90 9.66
C THR A 47 10.71 -5.07 8.17
N VAL A 48 11.78 -4.45 7.65
CA VAL A 48 12.17 -4.61 6.23
C VAL A 48 12.50 -6.07 5.90
N MET A 49 13.25 -6.75 6.76
CA MET A 49 13.55 -8.17 6.56
C MET A 49 12.29 -9.04 6.62
N SER A 50 11.34 -8.74 7.52
CA SER A 50 10.05 -9.44 7.59
C SER A 50 9.27 -9.25 6.31
N ALA A 51 9.12 -8.01 5.81
CA ALA A 51 8.43 -7.71 4.56
C ALA A 51 9.05 -8.46 3.36
N PHE A 52 10.38 -8.58 3.32
CA PHE A 52 11.08 -9.35 2.29
C PHE A 52 10.78 -10.85 2.37
N LEU A 53 10.84 -11.45 3.55
CA LEU A 53 10.53 -12.87 3.73
C LEU A 53 9.06 -13.16 3.43
N MET A 54 8.14 -12.28 3.84
CA MET A 54 6.72 -12.39 3.51
C MET A 54 6.49 -12.36 1.99
N HIS A 55 7.13 -11.43 1.28
CA HIS A 55 7.01 -11.32 -0.18
C HIS A 55 7.65 -12.50 -0.93
N ARG A 56 8.85 -12.95 -0.50
CA ARG A 56 9.60 -14.00 -1.17
C ARG A 56 9.00 -15.39 -0.94
N ASP A 57 8.63 -15.68 0.31
CA ASP A 57 8.29 -17.03 0.76
C ASP A 57 6.80 -17.20 1.08
N GLY A 58 6.00 -16.14 0.97
CA GLY A 58 4.56 -16.18 1.25
C GLY A 58 4.23 -16.36 2.73
N LEU A 59 5.09 -15.88 3.62
CA LEU A 59 4.94 -16.01 5.07
C LEU A 59 3.98 -14.96 5.65
N THR A 60 3.37 -15.30 6.77
CA THR A 60 2.74 -14.32 7.67
C THR A 60 3.79 -13.47 8.38
N ARG A 61 3.38 -12.33 8.97
CA ARG A 61 4.29 -11.45 9.73
C ARG A 61 4.89 -12.17 10.95
N GLU A 62 4.12 -13.04 11.60
CA GLU A 62 4.54 -13.85 12.75
C GLU A 62 5.61 -14.87 12.34
N GLU A 63 5.40 -15.58 11.24
CA GLU A 63 6.36 -16.57 10.72
C GLU A 63 7.66 -15.90 10.26
N ALA A 64 7.56 -14.78 9.53
CA ALA A 64 8.72 -14.04 9.07
C ALA A 64 9.55 -13.50 10.25
N LEU A 65 8.91 -12.90 11.25
CA LEU A 65 9.61 -12.41 12.44
C LEU A 65 10.23 -13.56 13.25
N SER A 66 9.52 -14.68 13.42
CA SER A 66 10.01 -15.87 14.10
C SER A 66 11.29 -16.40 13.44
N GLN A 67 11.33 -16.47 12.11
CA GLN A 67 12.55 -16.87 11.38
C GLN A 67 13.73 -15.91 11.64
N ILE A 68 13.49 -14.60 11.65
CA ILE A 68 14.53 -13.60 11.94
C ILE A 68 15.04 -13.76 13.39
N GLN A 69 14.13 -13.98 14.33
CA GLN A 69 14.44 -14.11 15.76
C GLN A 69 15.28 -15.35 16.09
N GLN A 70 15.25 -16.40 15.25
CA GLN A 70 16.17 -17.54 15.38
C GLN A 70 17.64 -17.12 15.29
N ALA A 71 17.96 -16.11 14.46
CA ALA A 71 19.31 -15.57 14.30
C ALA A 71 19.56 -14.33 15.18
N ARG A 72 18.53 -13.52 15.43
CA ARG A 72 18.62 -12.29 16.25
C ARG A 72 17.40 -12.12 17.16
N PRO A 73 17.43 -12.69 18.38
CA PRO A 73 16.26 -12.73 19.28
C PRO A 73 15.72 -11.38 19.74
N ILE A 74 16.52 -10.30 19.66
CA ILE A 74 16.09 -8.96 20.07
C ILE A 74 15.17 -8.27 19.05
N CYS A 75 15.00 -8.85 17.86
CA CYS A 75 14.17 -8.27 16.80
C CYS A 75 12.70 -8.20 17.25
N GLU A 76 12.15 -7.01 17.16
CA GLU A 76 10.81 -6.65 17.61
C GLU A 76 10.44 -5.32 16.93
N PRO A 77 9.72 -5.38 15.79
CA PRO A 77 9.12 -4.20 15.17
C PRO A 77 8.28 -3.42 16.18
N ASN A 78 8.23 -2.10 16.06
CA ASN A 78 7.26 -1.30 16.81
C ASN A 78 5.82 -1.61 16.37
N GLU A 79 4.82 -1.13 17.11
CA GLU A 79 3.42 -1.48 16.86
C GLU A 79 2.92 -0.94 15.51
N GLY A 80 3.36 0.24 15.11
CA GLY A 80 3.02 0.84 13.82
C GLY A 80 3.49 -0.01 12.65
N PHE A 81 4.76 -0.42 12.69
CA PHE A 81 5.36 -1.30 11.70
C PHE A 81 4.76 -2.71 11.71
N TRP A 82 4.36 -3.21 12.88
CA TRP A 82 3.68 -4.50 12.99
C TRP A 82 2.30 -4.51 12.30
N LYS A 83 1.54 -3.41 12.44
CA LYS A 83 0.28 -3.20 11.71
C LYS A 83 0.51 -3.02 10.22
N GLN A 84 1.58 -2.35 9.81
CA GLN A 84 1.95 -2.20 8.40
C GLN A 84 2.31 -3.55 7.75
N LEU A 85 2.99 -4.45 8.46
CA LEU A 85 3.24 -5.81 7.96
C LEU A 85 1.93 -6.60 7.79
N GLU A 86 0.96 -6.44 8.68
CA GLU A 86 -0.38 -7.02 8.52
C GLU A 86 -1.07 -6.51 7.26
N LEU A 87 -1.10 -5.19 7.10
CA LEU A 87 -1.68 -4.57 5.91
C LEU A 87 -0.96 -5.07 4.65
N TYR A 88 0.36 -5.18 4.68
CA TYR A 88 1.13 -5.71 3.55
C TYR A 88 0.74 -7.15 3.20
N HIS A 89 0.55 -8.00 4.22
CA HIS A 89 0.06 -9.37 4.04
C HIS A 89 -1.36 -9.40 3.47
N ASP A 90 -2.28 -8.59 4.00
CA ASP A 90 -3.67 -8.50 3.54
C ASP A 90 -3.79 -8.01 2.09
N MET A 91 -2.82 -7.21 1.65
CA MET A 91 -2.67 -6.77 0.25
C MET A 91 -1.98 -7.82 -0.65
N ALA A 92 -1.67 -9.00 -0.12
CA ALA A 92 -0.92 -10.06 -0.80
C ALA A 92 0.48 -9.63 -1.27
N THR A 93 1.15 -8.77 -0.50
CA THR A 93 2.55 -8.34 -0.73
C THR A 93 2.82 -7.77 -2.13
N PRO A 94 2.09 -6.72 -2.57
CA PRO A 94 2.14 -6.25 -3.95
C PRO A 94 3.47 -5.56 -4.26
N GLN A 95 3.89 -5.60 -5.53
CA GLN A 95 5.07 -4.86 -6.01
C GLN A 95 4.82 -3.35 -6.17
N ASN A 96 3.56 -2.93 -6.23
CA ASN A 96 3.15 -1.53 -6.21
C ASN A 96 2.13 -1.34 -5.08
N VAL A 97 2.60 -0.73 -3.99
CA VAL A 97 1.78 -0.47 -2.80
C VAL A 97 0.90 0.77 -3.01
N ASP A 98 1.40 1.78 -3.70
CA ASP A 98 0.71 3.06 -3.90
C ASP A 98 -0.63 2.90 -4.61
N GLU A 99 -0.73 2.01 -5.60
CA GLU A 99 -1.98 1.80 -6.33
C GLU A 99 -2.98 0.91 -5.58
N HIS A 100 -2.59 0.30 -4.46
CA HIS A 100 -3.45 -0.66 -3.79
C HIS A 100 -4.59 0.03 -3.01
N PRO A 101 -5.87 -0.32 -3.24
CA PRO A 101 -7.00 0.35 -2.60
C PRO A 101 -7.00 0.28 -1.06
N ALA A 102 -6.49 -0.81 -0.48
CA ALA A 102 -6.35 -0.91 0.98
C ALA A 102 -5.29 0.05 1.53
N TYR A 103 -4.19 0.24 0.81
CA TYR A 103 -3.14 1.18 1.19
C TYR A 103 -3.63 2.63 1.10
N GLN A 104 -4.29 2.98 0.00
CA GLN A 104 -4.89 4.30 -0.20
C GLN A 104 -5.92 4.64 0.89
N ARG A 105 -6.75 3.68 1.29
CA ARG A 105 -7.69 3.85 2.41
C ARG A 105 -6.96 4.05 3.74
N TRP A 106 -5.89 3.30 3.99
CA TRP A 106 -5.09 3.44 5.21
C TRP A 106 -4.42 4.83 5.31
N LEU A 107 -3.83 5.31 4.22
CA LEU A 107 -3.26 6.68 4.15
C LEU A 107 -4.32 7.75 4.43
N TYR A 108 -5.48 7.63 3.78
CA TYR A 108 -6.58 8.56 3.97
C TYR A 108 -7.09 8.59 5.42
N GLN A 109 -7.26 7.42 6.06
CA GLN A 109 -7.67 7.33 7.47
C GLN A 109 -6.67 8.03 8.39
N ARG A 110 -5.36 7.81 8.17
CA ARG A 110 -4.29 8.45 8.95
C ARG A 110 -4.32 9.97 8.80
N GLU A 111 -4.54 10.47 7.60
CA GLU A 111 -4.64 11.91 7.34
C GLU A 111 -5.88 12.55 8.00
N ILE A 112 -7.03 11.88 7.95
CA ILE A 112 -8.22 12.34 8.67
C ILE A 112 -7.91 12.43 10.17
N GLU A 113 -7.27 11.41 10.73
CA GLU A 113 -6.94 11.37 12.15
C GLU A 113 -6.02 12.53 12.53
N LEU A 114 -4.97 12.79 11.73
CA LEU A 114 -4.06 13.93 11.92
C LEU A 114 -4.79 15.28 11.83
N SER A 115 -5.63 15.46 10.81
CA SER A 115 -6.41 16.70 10.62
C SER A 115 -7.32 16.95 11.82
N ARG A 116 -8.03 15.90 12.28
CA ARG A 116 -8.92 15.96 13.44
C ARG A 116 -8.17 16.24 14.73
N ALA A 117 -6.98 15.65 14.93
CA ALA A 117 -6.14 15.90 16.08
C ALA A 117 -5.70 17.37 16.17
N CYS A 118 -5.53 18.05 15.03
CA CYS A 118 -5.21 19.48 14.95
C CYS A 118 -6.45 20.39 14.92
N GLY A 119 -7.67 19.85 15.08
CA GLY A 119 -8.92 20.61 15.03
C GLY A 119 -9.27 21.14 13.64
N GLN A 120 -8.65 20.58 12.59
CA GLN A 120 -8.87 20.95 11.20
C GLN A 120 -9.82 19.94 10.53
N ALA A 121 -10.56 20.40 9.53
CA ALA A 121 -11.27 19.49 8.64
C ALA A 121 -10.27 18.88 7.65
N PRO A 122 -10.38 17.57 7.32
CA PRO A 122 -9.56 16.98 6.28
C PRO A 122 -9.81 17.67 4.92
N GLU A 123 -8.78 17.75 4.09
CA GLU A 123 -8.87 18.37 2.78
C GLU A 123 -9.86 17.60 1.88
N ALA A 124 -10.84 18.31 1.31
CA ALA A 124 -11.91 17.72 0.51
C ALA A 124 -11.39 16.96 -0.72
N GLU A 125 -10.24 17.36 -1.27
CA GLU A 125 -9.59 16.72 -2.42
C GLU A 125 -9.02 15.34 -2.09
N LYS A 126 -8.80 15.05 -0.81
CA LYS A 126 -8.24 13.77 -0.34
C LYS A 126 -9.32 12.80 0.12
N ILE A 127 -10.58 13.25 0.19
CA ILE A 127 -11.76 12.41 0.38
C ILE A 127 -12.00 11.61 -0.91
N ARG A 128 -11.27 10.50 -1.07
CA ARG A 128 -11.60 9.50 -2.08
C ARG A 128 -12.91 8.83 -1.67
N PHE A 129 -14.01 9.27 -2.29
CA PHE A 129 -15.26 8.54 -2.19
C PHE A 129 -15.03 7.12 -2.70
N GLU A 130 -15.54 6.11 -1.98
CA GLU A 130 -15.38 4.68 -2.30
C GLU A 130 -15.75 4.35 -3.77
N ASP A 131 -16.53 5.22 -4.41
CA ASP A 131 -17.00 5.11 -5.79
C ASP A 131 -15.94 5.35 -6.88
N GLU A 132 -14.78 5.97 -6.59
CA GLU A 132 -13.76 6.24 -7.62
C GLU A 132 -12.97 4.98 -8.05
N HIS A 133 -12.97 3.91 -7.26
CA HIS A 133 -12.30 2.65 -7.62
C HIS A 133 -13.15 1.73 -8.54
N VAL A 134 -14.35 2.13 -8.96
CA VAL A 134 -15.15 1.34 -9.91
C VAL A 134 -14.83 1.67 -11.37
N HIS A 135 -14.05 2.72 -11.66
CA HIS A 135 -13.91 3.20 -13.04
C HIS A 135 -12.71 2.71 -13.85
N ALA A 136 -11.88 1.79 -13.33
CA ALA A 136 -10.78 1.25 -14.13
C ALA A 136 -11.17 0.05 -15.03
N GLN A 137 -12.28 -0.66 -14.76
CA GLN A 137 -12.69 -1.81 -15.58
C GLN A 137 -14.22 -1.99 -15.62
N ALA A 138 -14.91 -1.06 -16.28
CA ALA A 138 -16.23 -1.33 -16.88
C ALA A 138 -16.59 -0.20 -17.86
N GLU A 139 -16.01 -0.22 -19.07
CA GLU A 139 -16.73 0.30 -20.23
C GLU A 139 -17.92 -0.64 -20.49
N THR A 140 -18.95 -0.54 -19.66
CA THR A 140 -20.25 -1.13 -19.98
C THR A 140 -21.14 -0.01 -20.48
N ASP A 141 -21.51 -0.10 -21.76
CA ASP A 141 -22.54 0.73 -22.37
C ASP A 141 -23.81 0.66 -21.49
N PHE A 142 -24.16 1.77 -20.85
CA PHE A 142 -25.39 1.85 -20.07
C PHE A 142 -26.49 2.51 -20.89
N GLU A 143 -27.49 1.71 -21.27
CA GLU A 143 -28.69 2.16 -21.95
C GLU A 143 -29.88 2.21 -20.97
N MET A 144 -30.42 3.41 -20.74
CA MET A 144 -31.64 3.55 -19.93
C MET A 144 -32.88 3.44 -20.81
N ARG A 145 -33.73 2.44 -20.52
CA ARG A 145 -35.00 2.23 -21.22
C ARG A 145 -36.19 2.46 -20.29
N CYS A 146 -37.24 3.09 -20.81
CA CYS A 146 -38.51 3.22 -20.12
C CYS A 146 -39.10 1.84 -19.81
N ARG A 147 -39.41 1.56 -18.54
CA ARG A 147 -39.89 0.24 -18.08
C ARG A 147 -41.24 -0.19 -18.69
N LYS A 148 -42.01 0.78 -19.21
CA LYS A 148 -43.37 0.55 -19.72
C LYS A 148 -43.44 0.38 -21.24
N CYS A 149 -42.59 1.08 -21.99
CA CYS A 149 -42.60 1.04 -23.46
C CYS A 149 -41.27 0.61 -24.09
N ARG A 150 -40.25 0.30 -23.27
CA ARG A 150 -38.86 -0.01 -23.67
C ARG A 150 -38.17 1.04 -24.54
N HIS A 151 -38.78 2.22 -24.67
CA HIS A 151 -38.21 3.36 -25.37
C HIS A 151 -36.92 3.81 -24.68
N VAL A 152 -35.90 4.11 -25.47
CA VAL A 152 -34.58 4.53 -24.97
C VAL A 152 -34.69 5.97 -24.50
N LEU A 153 -34.41 6.21 -23.22
CA LEU A 153 -34.53 7.53 -22.59
C LEU A 153 -33.19 8.28 -22.57
N ALA A 154 -32.06 7.55 -22.52
CA ALA A 154 -30.73 8.14 -22.60
C ALA A 154 -29.71 7.13 -23.12
N LEU A 155 -28.75 7.64 -23.90
CA LEU A 155 -27.53 6.98 -24.35
C LEU A 155 -26.36 7.91 -24.02
N ARG A 156 -25.26 7.39 -23.44
CA ARG A 156 -24.06 8.20 -23.20
C ARG A 156 -23.19 8.16 -24.46
N ILE A 157 -23.28 9.20 -25.29
CA ILE A 157 -22.40 9.35 -26.46
C ILE A 157 -21.06 9.90 -25.98
N GLN A 158 -19.95 9.21 -26.29
CA GLN A 158 -18.60 9.76 -26.12
C GLN A 158 -18.49 11.06 -26.94
N ALA A 159 -18.24 12.19 -26.30
CA ALA A 159 -17.93 13.43 -27.00
C ALA A 159 -16.56 13.27 -27.68
N HIS A 160 -16.54 13.12 -29.00
CA HIS A 160 -15.32 13.30 -29.79
C HIS A 160 -14.80 14.74 -29.61
N PRO A 161 -13.47 14.96 -29.49
CA PRO A 161 -12.92 16.30 -29.47
C PRO A 161 -13.07 16.90 -30.88
N SER A 162 -14.08 17.74 -31.07
CA SER A 162 -14.19 18.55 -32.28
C SER A 162 -13.20 19.72 -32.19
N ASN A 163 -12.09 19.51 -32.90
CA ASN A 163 -11.15 20.51 -33.36
C ASN A 163 -11.90 21.77 -33.82
N ARG A 164 -11.63 22.94 -33.22
CA ARG A 164 -12.07 24.24 -33.75
C ARG A 164 -10.91 24.92 -34.47
N PRO A 165 -11.19 25.64 -35.57
CA PRO A 165 -10.18 26.28 -36.41
C PRO A 165 -9.45 27.42 -35.70
#